data_AF-A0A397B4B7-F1
#
_entry.id   AF-A0A397B4B7-F1
#
_cell.length_a   1.000
_cell.length_b   1.000
_cell.length_c   1.000
_cell.angle_alpha   90.00
_cell.angle_beta   90.00
_cell.angle_gamma   90.00
#
_symmetry.space_group_name_H-M   'P 1'
#
loop_
_entity.id
_entity.type
_entity.pdbx_description
1 polymer ?
#
loop_
_entity_poly.entity_id
_entity_poly.type
_entity_poly.pdbx_seq_one_letter_code
_entity_poly.pdbx_strand_id
1 'polypeptide(L)'
;MVKILASVGATLTATTAAGFATTFPREMADLIDPTADLCQDFYQYACGSVIGAKNTDIVKALIATKKPKVAEFYNACMDVATTTPRGSPPQSRLYGHLHRHSIEAILGIAAKLSSKGVDVIVQPYVMADQGCSTARGSVCS
;
A
#
# COMPACT_ATOMS: atom_id res chain seq x y z
N MET A 1 29.37 -27.10 49.94
CA MET A 1 28.22 -27.93 50.36
C MET A 1 27.05 -27.42 49.51
N VAL A 2 26.61 -28.07 48.44
CA VAL A 2 25.96 -29.39 48.33
C VAL A 2 26.47 -30.15 47.08
N LYS A 3 26.44 -31.49 47.16
CA LYS A 3 27.10 -32.46 46.29
C LYS A 3 26.07 -33.13 45.34
N ILE A 4 26.58 -33.48 44.15
CA ILE A 4 25.95 -34.04 42.94
C ILE A 4 25.08 -35.29 43.17
N LEU A 5 24.02 -35.47 42.36
CA LEU A 5 23.64 -36.79 41.83
C LEU A 5 23.36 -36.72 40.32
N ALA A 6 24.14 -37.49 39.57
CA ALA A 6 23.93 -37.83 38.17
C ALA A 6 23.18 -39.18 38.09
N SER A 7 22.28 -39.33 37.12
CA SER A 7 21.81 -40.62 36.59
C SER A 7 21.26 -40.38 35.17
N VAL A 8 22.06 -40.69 34.14
CA VAL A 8 21.99 -41.91 33.32
C VAL A 8 20.70 -42.01 32.48
N GLY A 9 20.84 -41.64 31.21
CA GLY A 9 20.56 -42.54 30.09
C GLY A 9 19.11 -42.74 29.64
N ALA A 10 18.74 -42.03 28.56
CA ALA A 10 17.99 -42.64 27.46
C ALA A 10 18.37 -41.94 26.16
N THR A 11 19.24 -42.59 25.39
CA THR A 11 19.48 -42.28 23.98
C THR A 11 18.15 -42.40 23.24
N LEU A 12 17.58 -41.28 22.77
CA LEU A 12 16.55 -41.35 21.74
C LEU A 12 17.23 -41.79 20.44
N THR A 13 17.10 -43.06 20.15
CA THR A 13 17.34 -43.65 18.83
C THR A 13 16.51 -42.89 17.79
N ALA A 14 17.20 -42.36 16.78
CA ALA A 14 16.59 -41.76 15.61
C ALA A 14 15.69 -42.78 14.89
N THR A 15 14.42 -42.44 14.70
CA THR A 15 13.52 -43.16 13.78
C THR A 15 12.81 -42.18 12.87
N THR A 16 12.98 -42.46 11.58
CA THR A 16 12.33 -41.91 10.38
C THR A 16 12.44 -40.41 10.18
N ALA A 17 13.45 -40.01 9.41
CA ALA A 17 13.33 -38.89 8.50
C ALA A 17 12.13 -39.14 7.56
N ALA A 18 10.95 -38.66 7.94
CA ALA A 18 10.00 -38.18 6.95
C ALA A 18 10.75 -37.10 6.19
N GLY A 19 10.91 -37.27 4.87
CA GLY A 19 11.65 -36.36 4.01
C GLY A 19 11.04 -34.96 3.97
N PHE A 20 11.26 -34.18 5.02
CA PHE A 20 11.31 -32.74 4.91
C PHE A 20 12.57 -32.45 4.13
N ALA A 21 12.42 -31.82 2.96
CA ALA A 21 13.54 -31.28 2.23
C ALA A 21 14.42 -30.49 3.22
N THR A 22 15.63 -31.00 3.51
CA THR A 22 16.57 -30.37 4.45
C THR A 22 17.10 -29.05 3.92
N THR A 23 16.75 -28.72 2.69
CA THR A 23 17.04 -27.47 2.02
C THR A 23 15.72 -26.90 1.52
N PHE A 24 15.40 -25.70 2.00
CA PHE A 24 14.32 -24.93 1.43
C PHE A 24 14.63 -24.70 -0.06
N PRO A 25 13.71 -25.04 -0.99
CA PRO A 25 13.97 -24.88 -2.41
C PRO A 25 14.34 -23.43 -2.73
N ARG A 26 15.44 -23.23 -3.44
CA ARG A 26 15.93 -21.89 -3.77
C ARG A 26 14.88 -21.06 -4.52
N GLU A 27 14.13 -21.72 -5.39
CA GLU A 27 13.01 -21.08 -6.11
C GLU A 27 11.94 -20.53 -5.17
N MET A 28 11.69 -21.19 -4.04
CA MET A 28 10.74 -20.71 -3.02
C MET A 28 11.39 -19.63 -2.15
N ALA A 29 12.70 -19.67 -1.94
CA ALA A 29 13.46 -18.62 -1.23
C ALA A 29 13.41 -17.28 -1.96
N ASP A 30 13.46 -17.32 -3.29
CA ASP A 30 13.40 -16.13 -4.13
C ASP A 30 11.97 -15.53 -4.19
N LEU A 31 10.95 -16.24 -3.69
CA LEU A 31 9.54 -15.86 -3.71
C LEU A 31 9.00 -15.38 -2.34
N ILE A 32 9.79 -15.44 -1.28
CA ILE A 32 9.40 -14.95 0.05
C ILE A 32 9.61 -13.43 0.14
N ASP A 33 8.80 -12.75 0.96
CA ASP A 33 9.06 -11.39 1.41
C ASP A 33 9.71 -11.42 2.81
N PRO A 34 11.05 -11.32 2.92
CA PRO A 34 11.75 -11.38 4.20
C PRO A 34 11.53 -10.13 5.06
N THR A 35 10.85 -9.10 4.54
CA THR A 35 10.53 -7.88 5.31
C THR A 35 9.27 -8.04 6.16
N ALA A 36 8.45 -9.06 5.88
CA ALA A 36 7.30 -9.42 6.70
C ALA A 36 7.69 -10.38 7.84
N ASP A 37 7.08 -10.22 9.01
CA ASP A 37 7.27 -11.16 10.12
C ASP A 37 6.39 -12.40 9.92
N LEU A 38 7.04 -13.56 9.77
CA LEU A 38 6.40 -14.87 9.63
C LEU A 38 5.46 -15.25 10.78
N CYS A 39 5.68 -14.74 11.99
CA CYS A 39 4.84 -14.99 13.17
C CYS A 39 3.60 -14.08 13.23
N GLN A 40 3.62 -12.94 12.53
CA GLN A 40 2.53 -11.97 12.53
C GLN A 40 1.67 -12.08 11.27
N ASP A 41 2.30 -12.29 10.11
CA ASP A 41 1.62 -12.39 8.83
C ASP A 41 2.38 -13.35 7.90
N PHE A 42 2.14 -14.65 8.10
CA PHE A 42 2.70 -15.70 7.26
C PHE A 42 2.30 -15.55 5.79
N TYR A 43 1.13 -14.97 5.50
CA TYR A 43 0.68 -14.77 4.12
C TYR A 43 1.54 -13.75 3.40
N GLN A 44 1.83 -12.61 4.03
CA GLN A 44 2.72 -11.62 3.45
C GLN A 44 4.15 -12.14 3.33
N TYR A 45 4.65 -12.85 4.35
CA TYR A 45 5.96 -13.47 4.30
C TYR A 45 6.08 -14.47 3.14
N ALA A 46 5.11 -15.37 2.96
CA ALA A 46 5.19 -16.40 1.93
C ALA A 46 4.85 -15.92 0.51
N CYS A 47 3.95 -14.93 0.38
CA CYS A 47 3.31 -14.60 -0.91
C CYS A 47 3.36 -13.11 -1.28
N GLY A 48 3.72 -12.21 -0.37
CA GLY A 48 3.60 -10.76 -0.56
C GLY A 48 4.40 -10.25 -1.76
N SER A 49 5.65 -10.70 -1.89
CA SER A 49 6.53 -10.33 -3.01
C SER A 49 6.02 -10.88 -4.35
N VAL A 50 5.49 -12.10 -4.37
CA VAL A 50 4.92 -12.74 -5.58
C VAL A 50 3.71 -11.96 -6.09
N ILE A 51 2.77 -11.62 -5.20
CA ILE A 51 1.55 -10.89 -5.56
C ILE A 51 1.90 -9.47 -6.01
N GLY A 52 2.79 -8.79 -5.30
CA GLY A 52 3.27 -7.46 -5.67
C GLY A 52 3.91 -7.44 -7.06
N ALA A 53 4.79 -8.41 -7.35
CA ALA A 53 5.46 -8.53 -8.65
C ALA A 53 4.46 -8.81 -9.79
N LYS A 54 3.57 -9.80 -9.61
CA LYS A 54 2.56 -10.15 -10.63
C LYS A 54 1.59 -9.00 -10.89
N ASN A 55 1.12 -8.31 -9.86
CA ASN A 55 0.25 -7.14 -10.02
C ASN A 55 0.97 -6.01 -10.75
N THR A 56 2.25 -5.78 -10.46
CA THR A 56 3.07 -4.79 -11.16
C THR A 56 3.18 -5.12 -12.65
N ASP A 57 3.40 -6.38 -13.01
CA ASP A 57 3.49 -6.82 -14.40
C ASP A 57 2.15 -6.66 -15.14
N ILE A 58 1.03 -6.96 -14.49
CA ILE A 58 -0.32 -6.74 -15.04
C ILE A 58 -0.55 -5.24 -15.29
N VAL A 59 -0.21 -4.37 -14.32
CA VAL A 59 -0.36 -2.93 -14.47
C VAL A 59 0.49 -2.41 -15.65
N LYS A 60 1.73 -2.89 -15.80
CA LYS A 60 2.57 -2.57 -16.96
C LYS A 60 1.93 -3.02 -18.28
N ALA A 61 1.40 -4.24 -18.32
CA ALA A 61 0.70 -4.74 -19.50
C ALA A 61 -0.54 -3.90 -19.84
N LEU A 62 -1.31 -3.48 -18.83
CA LEU A 62 -2.45 -2.58 -19.01
C LEU A 62 -2.04 -1.21 -19.54
N ILE A 63 -0.97 -0.62 -19.01
CA ILE A 63 -0.42 0.64 -19.52
C ILE A 63 0.03 0.48 -20.98
N ALA A 64 0.64 -0.66 -21.33
CA ALA A 64 1.06 -0.97 -22.70
C ALA A 64 -0.11 -1.06 -23.70
N THR A 65 -1.35 -1.31 -23.24
CA THR A 65 -2.54 -1.26 -24.10
C THR A 65 -2.89 0.16 -24.58
N LYS A 66 -2.22 1.20 -24.05
CA LYS A 66 -2.34 2.61 -24.45
C LYS A 66 -3.77 3.15 -24.47
N LYS A 67 -4.60 2.77 -23.49
CA LYS A 67 -5.92 3.40 -23.32
C LYS A 67 -5.76 4.93 -23.17
N PRO A 68 -6.55 5.76 -23.90
CA PRO A 68 -6.24 7.18 -24.09
C PRO A 68 -5.90 7.96 -22.81
N LYS A 69 -6.77 7.91 -21.80
CA LYS A 69 -6.57 8.67 -20.54
C LYS A 69 -5.49 8.09 -19.63
N VAL A 70 -5.33 6.76 -19.64
CA VAL A 70 -4.29 6.08 -18.85
C VAL A 70 -2.92 6.36 -19.44
N ALA A 71 -2.80 6.31 -20.76
CA ALA A 71 -1.56 6.61 -21.47
C ALA A 71 -1.19 8.09 -21.35
N GLU A 72 -2.14 9.01 -21.50
CA GLU A 72 -1.94 10.45 -21.30
C GLU A 72 -1.40 10.73 -19.89
N PHE A 73 -2.07 10.20 -18.86
CA PHE A 73 -1.65 10.36 -17.47
C PHE A 73 -0.27 9.73 -17.20
N TYR A 74 -0.06 8.49 -17.64
CA TYR A 74 1.20 7.79 -17.45
C TYR A 74 2.38 8.51 -18.12
N ASN A 75 2.21 8.93 -19.38
CA ASN A 75 3.25 9.66 -20.10
C ASN A 75 3.53 11.03 -19.48
N ALA A 76 2.52 11.72 -18.95
CA ALA A 76 2.73 12.96 -18.21
C ALA A 76 3.56 12.76 -16.93
N CYS A 77 3.44 11.60 -16.27
CA CYS A 77 4.28 11.23 -15.12
C CYS A 77 5.71 10.83 -15.53
N MET A 78 5.88 10.15 -16.67
CA MET A 78 7.18 9.64 -17.13
C MET A 78 8.02 10.68 -17.88
N ASP A 79 7.43 11.78 -18.34
CA ASP A 79 8.15 12.87 -19.00
C ASP A 79 8.92 13.75 -17.99
N VAL A 80 10.01 13.17 -17.47
CA VAL A 80 10.93 13.81 -16.52
C VAL A 80 11.68 14.98 -17.19
N ALA A 81 11.85 14.94 -18.51
CA ALA A 81 12.52 15.98 -19.29
C ALA A 81 11.72 17.27 -19.40
N THR A 82 10.37 17.24 -19.37
CA THR A 82 9.57 18.47 -19.30
C THR A 82 9.14 18.84 -17.88
N THR A 83 9.16 17.92 -16.92
CA THR A 83 8.82 18.21 -15.51
C THR A 83 10.01 18.75 -14.70
N THR A 84 11.24 18.32 -14.99
CA THR A 84 12.46 18.79 -14.30
C THR A 84 12.80 20.27 -14.59
N PRO A 85 12.65 20.80 -15.83
CA PRO A 85 12.90 22.23 -16.09
C PRO A 85 11.83 23.16 -15.52
N ARG A 86 10.66 22.64 -15.12
CA ARG A 86 9.56 23.46 -14.59
C ARG A 86 9.77 23.87 -13.12
N GLY A 87 10.82 23.37 -12.46
CA GLY A 87 11.00 23.51 -11.02
C GLY A 87 9.83 22.86 -10.26
N SER A 88 9.78 22.95 -8.92
CA SER A 88 8.49 22.77 -8.27
C SER A 88 7.50 23.70 -8.97
N PRO A 89 6.22 23.32 -9.19
CA PRO A 89 5.23 24.31 -9.58
C PRO A 89 5.42 25.50 -8.63
N PRO A 90 5.61 26.73 -9.13
CA PRO A 90 6.01 27.83 -8.28
C PRO A 90 5.03 27.87 -7.12
N GLN A 91 5.54 27.97 -5.90
CA GLN A 91 4.73 27.92 -4.68
C GLN A 91 3.54 28.89 -4.78
N SER A 92 3.66 29.99 -5.55
CA SER A 92 2.57 30.91 -5.88
C SER A 92 1.37 30.27 -6.61
N ARG A 93 1.57 29.26 -7.47
CA ARG A 93 0.49 28.52 -8.13
C ARG A 93 -0.23 27.54 -7.22
N LEU A 94 0.45 26.99 -6.22
CA LEU A 94 -0.12 26.00 -5.30
C LEU A 94 -0.67 26.64 -4.01
N TYR A 95 0.01 27.68 -3.55
CA TYR A 95 -0.15 28.31 -2.23
C TYR A 95 -0.40 29.81 -2.30
N GLY A 96 -0.48 30.44 -3.48
CA GLY A 96 -0.78 31.87 -3.61
C GLY A 96 -2.12 32.29 -3.01
N HIS A 97 -2.98 31.33 -2.70
CA HIS A 97 -4.22 31.58 -1.98
C HIS A 97 -4.07 31.58 -0.45
N LEU A 98 -2.99 31.03 0.12
CA LEU A 98 -2.80 30.84 1.58
C LEU A 98 -2.48 32.11 2.38
N HIS A 99 -2.28 33.27 1.74
CA HIS A 99 -1.95 34.51 2.44
C HIS A 99 -3.19 35.32 2.87
N ARG A 100 -4.24 34.64 3.36
CA ARG A 100 -5.49 35.32 3.79
C ARG A 100 -5.66 35.26 5.30
N HIS A 101 -6.05 36.39 5.89
CA HIS A 101 -6.16 36.56 7.35
C HIS A 101 -7.59 36.37 7.93
N SER A 102 -8.60 36.06 7.10
CA SER A 102 -9.96 35.81 7.59
C SER A 102 -10.32 34.31 7.60
N ILE A 103 -11.16 33.90 8.54
CA ILE A 103 -11.61 32.51 8.69
C ILE A 103 -12.36 32.03 7.44
N GLU A 104 -13.24 32.86 6.87
CA GLU A 104 -13.99 32.55 5.65
C GLU A 104 -13.07 32.27 4.46
N ALA A 105 -11.99 33.05 4.36
CA ALA A 105 -10.99 32.87 3.33
C ALA A 105 -10.22 31.56 3.51
N ILE A 106 -9.83 31.24 4.74
CA ILE A 106 -9.16 29.98 5.09
C ILE A 106 -10.08 28.79 4.76
N LEU A 107 -11.36 28.88 5.11
CA LEU A 107 -12.34 27.84 4.79
C LEU A 107 -12.55 27.70 3.29
N GLY A 108 -12.61 28.80 2.54
CA GLY A 108 -12.68 28.78 1.08
C GLY A 108 -11.45 28.17 0.41
N ILE A 109 -10.26 28.35 0.99
CA ILE A 109 -9.02 27.71 0.51
C ILE A 109 -9.05 26.22 0.83
N ALA A 110 -9.45 25.84 2.05
CA ALA A 110 -9.60 24.44 2.45
C ALA A 110 -10.59 23.71 1.53
N ALA A 111 -11.71 24.33 1.17
CA ALA A 111 -12.66 23.78 0.21
C ALA A 111 -12.05 23.60 -1.20
N LYS A 112 -11.27 24.57 -1.68
CA LYS A 112 -10.57 24.49 -2.99
C LYS A 112 -9.45 23.45 -3.02
N LEU A 113 -8.85 23.13 -1.89
CA LEU A 113 -7.85 22.08 -1.76
C LEU A 113 -8.54 20.71 -1.68
N SER A 114 -9.63 20.62 -0.91
CA SER A 114 -10.41 19.39 -0.79
C SER A 114 -11.00 18.95 -2.13
N SER A 115 -11.43 19.89 -2.99
CA SER A 115 -11.85 19.56 -4.36
C SER A 115 -10.75 19.00 -5.27
N LYS A 116 -9.48 19.10 -4.86
CA LYS A 116 -8.31 18.50 -5.52
C LYS A 116 -7.77 17.28 -4.77
N GLY A 117 -8.49 16.79 -3.76
CA GLY A 117 -8.11 15.65 -2.94
C GLY A 117 -7.10 15.97 -1.83
N VAL A 118 -6.94 17.24 -1.46
CA VAL A 118 -6.09 17.67 -0.34
C VAL A 118 -6.96 18.22 0.78
N ASP A 119 -7.20 17.40 1.80
CA ASP A 119 -8.03 17.77 2.94
C ASP A 119 -7.18 18.40 4.06
N VAL A 120 -7.55 19.61 4.48
CA VAL A 120 -6.75 20.41 5.44
C VAL A 120 -7.41 20.52 6.81
N ILE A 121 -8.73 20.72 6.85
CA ILE A 121 -9.49 20.95 8.09
C ILE A 121 -10.45 19.80 8.36
N VAL A 122 -11.21 19.44 7.32
CA VAL A 122 -12.16 18.33 7.32
C VAL A 122 -11.95 17.51 6.05
N GLN A 123 -12.25 16.23 6.12
CA GLN A 123 -12.23 15.30 4.98
C GLN A 123 -13.67 15.02 4.54
N PRO A 124 -14.25 15.85 3.65
CA PRO A 124 -15.57 15.58 3.12
C PRO A 124 -15.47 14.41 2.14
N TYR A 125 -16.23 13.35 2.40
CA TYR A 125 -16.45 12.28 1.45
C TYR A 125 -17.94 12.03 1.30
N VAL A 126 -18.37 11.69 0.09
CA VAL A 126 -19.76 11.33 -0.19
C VAL A 126 -19.81 9.82 -0.33
N MET A 127 -20.49 9.16 0.60
CA MET A 127 -20.75 7.73 0.56
C MET A 127 -22.26 7.49 0.56
N ALA A 128 -22.67 6.27 0.23
CA ALA A 128 -24.06 5.87 0.43
C ALA A 128 -24.41 5.98 1.91
N ASP A 129 -25.56 6.58 2.22
CA ASP A 129 -26.09 6.56 3.57
C ASP A 129 -26.39 5.11 3.96
N GLN A 130 -25.77 4.62 5.03
CA GLN A 130 -25.96 3.26 5.50
C GLN A 130 -27.41 3.00 5.92
N GLY A 131 -28.13 4.03 6.40
CA GLY A 131 -29.55 3.95 6.73
C GLY A 131 -30.48 3.87 5.53
N CYS A 132 -29.98 4.17 4.32
CA CYS A 132 -30.81 4.31 3.12
C CYS A 132 -30.20 3.64 1.87
N SER A 133 -29.29 2.68 2.06
CA SER A 133 -28.46 2.09 1.01
C SER A 133 -29.23 1.33 -0.10
N THR A 134 -30.53 1.07 0.06
CA THR A 134 -31.35 0.27 -0.87
C THR A 134 -32.62 0.96 -1.37
N ALA A 135 -32.89 2.21 -0.94
CA ALA A 135 -34.12 2.92 -1.28
C ALA A 135 -34.07 3.48 -2.72
N ARG A 136 -34.38 2.63 -3.71
CA ARG A 136 -34.69 3.13 -5.06
C ARG A 136 -36.04 3.82 -5.03
N GLY A 137 -36.03 5.13 -4.75
CA GLY A 137 -37.20 6.01 -4.84
C GLY A 137 -37.96 6.25 -3.52
N SER A 138 -37.48 5.77 -2.38
CA SER A 138 -38.00 6.19 -1.07
C SER A 138 -37.15 7.34 -0.52
N VAL A 139 -37.81 8.40 -0.04
CA VAL A 139 -37.16 9.48 0.70
C VAL A 139 -36.61 8.90 2.00
N CYS A 140 -35.31 9.06 2.22
CA CYS A 140 -34.66 8.74 3.49
C CYS A 140 -35.16 9.73 4.54
N SER A 141 -35.79 9.24 5.61
CA SER A 141 -36.33 10.07 6.71
C SER A 141 -35.24 10.59 7.63
#